data_AF-A0A8I1KG34-F1
#
_entry.id   AF-A0A8I1KG34-F1
#
_cell.length_a   1.000
_cell.length_b   1.000
_cell.length_c   1.000
_cell.angle_alpha   90.00
_cell.angle_beta   90.00
_cell.angle_gamma   90.00
#
_symmetry.space_group_name_H-M   'P 1'
#
loop_
_entity.id
_entity.type
_entity.pdbx_description
1 polymer ?
#
loop_
_entity_poly.entity_id
_entity_poly.type
_entity_poly.pdbx_seq_one_letter_code
_entity_poly.pdbx_strand_id
1 'polypeptide(L)'
;MKLIETTITGTSVRMRYADHEDAAKATQWVDFQVPISELHLPSETALGDPEPRSLALVRLAALRYARDVIGSETQRLSNLVNRSF
;
A
#
# COMPACT_ATOMS: atom_id res chain seq x y z
N MET A 1 12.01 -5.45 -1.26
CA MET A 1 11.32 -4.16 -1.44
C MET A 1 11.60 -3.27 -0.23
N LYS A 2 11.87 -2.00 -0.48
CA LYS A 2 12.26 -0.94 0.45
C LYS A 2 11.31 0.24 0.25
N LEU A 3 10.82 0.82 1.34
CA LEU A 3 9.96 1.99 1.28
C LEU A 3 10.81 3.21 0.94
N ILE A 4 10.52 3.85 -0.19
CA ILE A 4 11.21 5.04 -0.68
C ILE A 4 10.46 6.30 -0.24
N GLU A 5 9.13 6.25 -0.32
CA GLU A 5 8.29 7.42 -0.06
C GLU A 5 6.95 7.02 0.57
N THR A 6 6.49 7.82 1.53
CA THR A 6 5.11 7.80 2.02
C THR A 6 4.59 9.23 2.00
N THR A 7 3.52 9.45 1.25
CA THR A 7 2.88 10.75 1.14
C THR A 7 1.45 10.61 1.62
N ILE A 8 1.13 11.28 2.74
CA ILE A 8 -0.22 11.32 3.29
C ILE A 8 -0.82 12.67 2.87
N THR A 9 -1.87 12.61 2.06
CA THR A 9 -2.74 13.76 1.79
C THR A 9 -3.99 13.63 2.67
N GLY A 10 -4.77 14.71 2.81
CA GLY A 10 -5.94 14.70 3.69
C GLY A 10 -6.96 13.58 3.41
N THR A 11 -6.93 12.95 2.23
CA THR A 11 -7.86 11.88 1.83
C THR A 11 -7.19 10.58 1.40
N SER A 12 -5.86 10.53 1.27
CA SER A 12 -5.20 9.34 0.72
C SER A 12 -3.78 9.15 1.24
N VAL A 13 -3.31 7.90 1.18
CA VAL A 13 -1.94 7.51 1.46
C VAL A 13 -1.34 6.95 0.18
N ARG A 14 -0.32 7.62 -0.33
CA ARG A 14 0.52 7.11 -1.43
C ARG A 14 1.79 6.51 -0.86
N MET A 15 2.16 5.34 -1.36
CA MET A 15 3.38 4.65 -0.96
C MET A 15 4.15 4.18 -2.17
N ARG A 16 5.47 4.40 -2.13
CA ARG A 16 6.38 3.96 -3.18
C ARG A 16 7.45 3.05 -2.61
N TYR A 17 7.55 1.85 -3.19
CA TYR A 17 8.55 0.86 -2.87
C TYR A 17 9.47 0.61 -4.06
N ALA A 18 10.72 0.30 -3.77
CA ALA A 18 11.70 -0.14 -4.74
C ALA A 18 12.44 -1.39 -4.27
N ASP A 19 13.08 -2.13 -5.17
CA ASP A 19 14.01 -3.20 -4.80
C ASP A 19 15.30 -2.67 -4.16
N HIS A 20 15.67 -1.42 -4.44
CA HIS A 20 16.87 -0.76 -3.96
C HIS A 20 16.57 0.64 -3.36
N GLU A 21 17.29 1.06 -2.33
CA GLU A 21 17.08 2.35 -1.63
C GLU A 21 17.54 3.56 -2.45
N ASP A 22 18.66 3.42 -3.16
CA ASP A 22 19.09 4.38 -4.20
C ASP A 22 18.21 4.22 -5.44
N ALA A 23 17.42 5.26 -5.74
CA ALA A 23 16.47 5.30 -6.84
C ALA A 23 17.16 5.12 -8.21
N ALA A 24 18.41 5.56 -8.38
CA ALA A 24 19.14 5.40 -9.63
C ALA A 24 19.55 3.94 -9.91
N LYS A 25 19.57 3.10 -8.86
CA LYS A 25 19.93 1.68 -8.93
C LYS A 25 18.73 0.74 -8.86
N ALA A 26 17.54 1.27 -8.58
CA ALA A 26 16.33 0.47 -8.48
C ALA A 26 15.90 -0.04 -9.86
N THR A 27 15.65 -1.35 -9.94
CA THR A 27 15.18 -2.01 -11.17
C THR A 27 13.69 -2.33 -11.12
N GLN A 28 13.11 -2.34 -9.92
CA GLN A 28 11.71 -2.67 -9.70
C GLN A 28 11.06 -1.63 -8.80
N TRP A 29 9.85 -1.24 -9.17
CA TRP A 29 9.06 -0.25 -8.46
C TRP A 29 7.65 -0.76 -8.22
N VAL A 30 7.11 -0.47 -7.05
CA VAL A 30 5.70 -0.64 -6.72
C VAL A 30 5.20 0.68 -6.16
N ASP A 31 4.25 1.29 -6.86
CA ASP A 31 3.61 2.55 -6.47
C ASP A 31 2.12 2.29 -6.36
N PHE A 32 1.53 2.69 -5.24
CA PHE A 32 0.10 2.58 -5.04
C PHE A 32 -0.41 3.71 -4.14
N GLN A 33 -1.67 4.06 -4.36
CA GLN A 33 -2.40 5.04 -3.58
C GLN A 33 -3.67 4.40 -3.04
N VAL A 34 -3.91 4.60 -1.74
CA VAL A 34 -5.08 4.07 -1.04
C VAL A 34 -5.87 5.22 -0.42
N PRO A 35 -7.19 5.30 -0.60
CA PRO A 35 -8.02 6.26 0.12
C PRO A 35 -7.99 5.96 1.62
N ILE A 36 -7.89 6.99 2.46
CA ILE A 36 -7.89 6.82 3.93
C ILE A 36 -9.19 6.17 4.42
N SER A 37 -10.32 6.43 3.75
CA SER A 37 -11.62 5.83 4.07
C SER A 37 -11.63 4.30 3.97
N GLU A 38 -10.75 3.73 3.15
CA GLU A 38 -10.61 2.27 2.97
C GLU A 38 -9.61 1.65 3.96
N LEU A 39 -8.89 2.49 4.73
CA LEU A 39 -7.96 2.02 5.73
C LEU A 39 -8.71 1.80 7.04
N HIS A 40 -8.80 0.53 7.47
CA HIS A 40 -9.28 0.19 8.81
C HIS A 40 -8.25 0.61 9.87
N LEU A 41 -8.25 1.90 10.22
CA LEU A 41 -7.38 2.48 11.25
C LEU A 41 -8.10 2.48 12.61
N PRO A 42 -7.39 2.24 13.73
CA PRO A 42 -7.95 2.40 15.07
C PRO A 42 -8.48 3.82 15.27
N SER A 43 -9.62 3.95 15.95
CA SER A 43 -10.37 5.21 16.15
C SER A 43 -9.58 6.35 16.80
N GLU A 44 -8.47 6.04 17.48
CA GLU A 44 -7.60 7.00 18.16
C GLU A 44 -6.43 7.51 17.30
N THR A 45 -6.33 7.05 16.04
CA THR A 45 -5.27 7.48 15.13
C THR A 45 -5.64 8.85 14.53
N ALA A 46 -5.64 9.90 15.35
CA ALA A 46 -5.76 11.26 14.85
C ALA A 46 -4.57 11.52 13.91
N LEU A 47 -4.85 11.75 12.62
CA LEU A 47 -3.86 12.01 11.57
C LEU A 47 -3.09 13.35 11.76
N GLY A 48 -3.14 13.92 12.96
CA GLY A 48 -2.69 15.27 13.29
C GLY A 48 -1.25 15.37 13.83
N ASP A 49 -0.62 14.28 14.26
CA ASP A 49 0.82 14.26 14.55
C ASP A 49 1.39 12.83 14.45
N PRO A 50 2.51 12.61 13.73
CA PRO A 50 3.06 11.28 13.56
C PRO A 50 3.89 10.89 14.78
N GLU A 51 3.25 10.29 15.79
CA GLU A 51 3.98 9.30 16.55
C GLU A 51 4.48 8.21 15.57
N PRO A 52 5.72 7.70 15.72
CA PRO A 52 6.26 6.64 14.86
C PRO A 52 5.31 5.44 14.72
N ARG A 53 4.49 5.19 15.76
CA ARG A 53 3.48 4.14 15.80
C ARG A 53 2.29 4.41 14.87
N SER A 54 1.72 5.62 14.90
CA SER A 54 0.58 5.99 14.04
C SER A 54 0.93 5.88 12.56
N LEU A 55 2.11 6.37 12.17
CA LEU A 55 2.59 6.25 10.79
C LEU A 55 2.82 4.78 10.39
N ALA A 56 3.37 3.96 11.28
CA ALA A 56 3.54 2.53 11.02
C ALA A 56 2.19 1.81 10.83
N LEU A 57 1.17 2.14 11.63
CA LEU A 57 -0.17 1.60 11.50
C LEU A 57 -0.81 1.96 10.15
N VAL A 58 -0.69 3.23 9.74
CA VAL A 58 -1.19 3.70 8.45
C VAL A 58 -0.53 2.96 7.29
N ARG A 59 0.81 2.84 7.31
CA ARG A 59 1.57 2.10 6.30
C ARG A 59 1.17 0.62 6.24
N LEU A 60 0.99 0.00 7.41
CA LEU A 60 0.56 -1.40 7.50
C LEU A 60 -0.85 -1.59 6.94
N ALA A 61 -1.79 -0.70 7.27
CA ALA A 61 -3.15 -0.75 6.75
C ALA A 61 -3.17 -0.60 5.23
N ALA A 62 -2.42 0.36 4.68
CA ALA A 62 -2.31 0.57 3.24
C ALA A 62 -1.71 -0.64 2.51
N LEU A 63 -0.67 -1.26 3.06
CA LEU A 63 -0.11 -2.50 2.51
C LEU A 63 -1.09 -3.67 2.54
N ARG A 64 -1.87 -3.82 3.62
CA ARG A 64 -2.92 -4.86 3.71
C ARG A 64 -3.98 -4.67 2.65
N TYR A 65 -4.47 -3.44 2.50
CA TYR A 65 -5.42 -3.10 1.44
C TYR A 65 -4.85 -3.46 0.06
N ALA A 66 -3.63 -3.01 -0.26
CA ALA A 66 -2.99 -3.30 -1.54
C ALA A 66 -2.83 -4.81 -1.78
N ARG A 67 -2.43 -5.57 -0.75
CA ARG A 67 -2.34 -7.04 -0.81
C ARG A 67 -3.70 -7.66 -1.13
N ASP A 68 -4.77 -7.22 -0.48
CA ASP A 68 -6.10 -7.82 -0.63
C ASP A 68 -6.67 -7.52 -2.03
N VAL A 69 -6.44 -6.32 -2.57
CA VAL A 69 -6.79 -5.96 -3.95
C VAL A 69 -6.02 -6.81 -4.96
N ILE A 70 -4.69 -6.91 -4.82
CA ILE A 70 -3.84 -7.71 -5.72
C ILE A 70 -4.21 -9.19 -5.63
N GLY A 71 -4.47 -9.71 -4.43
CA GLY A 71 -4.90 -11.08 -4.21
C GLY A 71 -6.23 -11.38 -4.89
N SER A 72 -7.20 -10.47 -4.76
CA SER A 72 -8.51 -10.58 -5.43
C SER A 72 -8.37 -10.59 -6.95
N GLU A 73 -7.54 -9.71 -7.50
CA GLU A 73 -7.29 -9.66 -8.95
C GLU A 73 -6.55 -10.91 -9.45
N THR A 74 -5.57 -11.40 -8.69
CA THR A 74 -4.86 -12.64 -9.01
C THR A 74 -5.81 -13.83 -9.04
N GLN A 75 -6.73 -13.93 -8.08
CA GLN A 75 -7.75 -14.99 -8.05
C GLN A 75 -8.71 -14.85 -9.25
N ARG A 76 -9.13 -13.62 -9.59
CA ARG A 76 -9.99 -13.37 -10.75
C ARG A 76 -9.33 -13.84 -12.04
N LEU A 77 -8.05 -13.52 -12.24
CA LEU A 77 -7.28 -13.94 -13.41
C LEU A 77 -7.05 -15.45 -13.44
N SER A 78 -6.75 -16.07 -12.29
CA SER A 78 -6.62 -17.53 -12.18
C SER A 78 -7.91 -18.24 -12.59
N ASN A 79 -9.06 -17.76 -12.13
CA ASN A 79 -10.38 -18.29 -12.52
C ASN A 79 -10.63 -18.14 -14.02
N LEU A 80 -10.20 -17.03 -14.63
CA LEU A 80 -10.36 -16.80 -16.07
C LEU A 80 -9.51 -17.79 -16.89
N VAL A 81 -8.24 -17.97 -16.52
CA VAL A 81 -7.33 -18.94 -17.17
C VAL A 81 -7.89 -20.36 -17.07
N ASN A 82 -8.38 -20.76 -15.89
CA ASN A 82 -8.90 -22.10 -15.65
C ASN A 82 -10.27 -22.38 -16.31
N ARG A 83 -11.07 -21.35 -16.63
CA ARG A 83 -12.33 -21.49 -17.37
C ARG A 83 -12.15 -21.57 -18.89
N SER A 84 -10.96 -21.27 -19.39
CA SER A 84 -10.67 -21.19 -20.82
C SER A 84 -10.19 -22.52 -21.43
N PHE A 85 -10.39 -23.63 -20.71
CA PHE A 85 -10.12 -25.02 -21.11
C PHE A 85 -11.35 -25.89 -20.90
#